data_AF-A0A497GM17-F1
#
_entry.id   AF-A0A497GM17-F1
#
_cell.length_a   1.000
_cell.length_b   1.000
_cell.length_c   1.000
_cell.angle_alpha   90.00
_cell.angle_beta   90.00
_cell.angle_gamma   90.00
#
_symmetry.space_group_name_H-M   'P 1'
#
loop_
_entity.id
_entity.type
_entity.pdbx_description
1 polymer ?
#
loop_
_entity_poly.entity_id
_entity_poly.type
_entity_poly.pdbx_seq_one_letter_code
_entity_poly.pdbx_strand_id
1 'polypeptide(L)'
;MATLHDTHADLTIRVAEVDRHVLVEKPIVMNLGDVDRMIGACKRADVKPLVCFILRYSPPVVKAKELIDANAIGDIIGIRRLY
;
A
#
# COMPACT_ATOMS: atom_id res chain seq x y z
N MET A 1 -9.42 -6.56 -3.43
CA MET A 1 -10.08 -5.81 -4.51
C MET A 1 -9.07 -5.56 -5.60
N ALA A 2 -9.37 -6.03 -6.81
CA ALA A 2 -8.52 -5.96 -7.99
C ALA A 2 -9.36 -5.51 -9.20
N THR A 3 -10.09 -4.41 -9.01
CA THR A 3 -10.95 -3.81 -10.04
C THR A 3 -10.20 -2.70 -10.78
N LEU A 4 -10.90 -1.93 -11.61
CA LEU A 4 -10.31 -0.77 -12.28
C LEU A 4 -9.95 0.32 -11.24
N HIS A 5 -8.84 1.02 -11.46
CA HIS A 5 -8.24 1.91 -10.46
C HIS A 5 -9.16 3.06 -10.02
N ASP A 6 -10.01 3.56 -10.92
CA ASP A 6 -11.01 4.60 -10.69
C ASP A 6 -12.15 4.14 -9.76
N THR A 7 -12.40 2.83 -9.69
CA THR A 7 -13.45 2.25 -8.82
C THR A 7 -12.99 1.97 -7.39
N HIS A 8 -11.67 1.97 -7.13
CA HIS A 8 -11.13 1.56 -5.84
C HIS A 8 -11.63 2.40 -4.66
N ALA A 9 -11.86 3.70 -4.87
CA ALA A 9 -12.26 4.60 -3.81
C ALA A 9 -13.68 4.32 -3.32
N ASP A 10 -14.64 4.36 -4.24
CA ASP A 10 -16.06 4.15 -3.92
C ASP A 10 -16.31 2.75 -3.38
N LEU A 11 -15.63 1.73 -3.93
CA LEU A 11 -15.75 0.37 -3.42
C LEU A 11 -15.13 0.21 -2.02
N THR A 12 -14.00 0.86 -1.74
CA THR A 12 -13.40 0.84 -0.39
C THR A 12 -14.31 1.51 0.63
N ILE A 13 -14.94 2.63 0.28
CA ILE A 13 -15.91 3.31 1.15
C ILE A 13 -17.10 2.38 1.45
N ARG A 14 -17.67 1.73 0.42
CA ARG A 14 -18.76 0.76 0.60
C ARG A 14 -18.38 -0.44 1.46
N VAL A 15 -17.14 -0.91 1.38
CA VAL A 15 -16.62 -2.00 2.22
C VAL A 15 -16.43 -1.53 3.67
N ALA A 16 -15.98 -0.30 3.87
CA ALA A 16 -15.85 0.31 5.19
C ALA A 16 -17.22 0.54 5.86
N GLU A 17 -18.24 0.94 5.11
CA GLU A 17 -19.63 1.12 5.60
C GLU A 17 -20.28 -0.16 6.13
N VAL A 18 -19.72 -1.33 5.79
CA VAL A 18 -20.16 -2.63 6.31
C VAL A 18 -19.15 -3.25 7.29
N ASP A 19 -18.30 -2.42 7.90
CA ASP A 19 -17.32 -2.76 8.94
C ASP A 19 -16.32 -3.87 8.51
N ARG A 20 -15.90 -3.87 7.24
CA ARG A 20 -14.90 -4.81 6.72
C ARG A 20 -13.59 -4.13 6.39
N HIS A 21 -12.49 -4.82 6.71
CA HIS A 21 -11.17 -4.46 6.20
C HIS A 21 -11.10 -4.71 4.70
N VAL A 22 -10.28 -3.92 4.00
CA VAL A 22 -10.13 -4.02 2.55
C VAL A 22 -8.66 -4.16 2.17
N LEU A 23 -8.37 -5.07 1.25
CA LEU A 23 -7.09 -5.15 0.55
C LEU A 23 -7.29 -4.65 -0.88
N VAL A 24 -6.52 -3.67 -1.33
CA VAL A 24 -6.66 -2.98 -2.63
C VAL A 24 -5.41 -3.20 -3.48
N GLU A 25 -5.59 -3.57 -4.74
CA GLU A 25 -4.47 -3.69 -5.68
C GLU A 25 -3.78 -2.34 -5.97
N LYS A 26 -2.51 -2.40 -6.41
CA LYS A 26 -1.77 -1.21 -6.82
C LYS A 26 -2.02 -0.90 -8.31
N PRO A 27 -2.06 0.40 -8.71
CA PRO A 27 -2.09 1.60 -7.88
C PRO A 27 -3.41 1.75 -7.08
N ILE A 28 -3.31 2.37 -5.89
CA ILE A 28 -4.44 2.49 -4.96
C ILE A 28 -5.61 3.28 -5.55
N VAL A 29 -5.36 4.45 -6.15
CA VAL A 29 -6.34 5.32 -6.83
C VAL A 29 -5.61 6.22 -7.84
N MET A 30 -6.38 7.01 -8.60
CA MET A 30 -5.88 7.90 -9.67
C MET A 30 -5.48 9.30 -9.19
N ASN A 31 -5.94 9.76 -8.02
CA ASN A 31 -5.62 11.08 -7.48
C ASN A 31 -5.60 11.07 -5.93
N LEU A 32 -4.99 12.09 -5.32
CA LEU A 32 -4.86 12.16 -3.86
C LEU A 32 -6.19 12.42 -3.13
N GLY A 33 -7.13 13.14 -3.74
CA GLY A 33 -8.44 13.40 -3.12
C GLY A 33 -9.23 12.12 -2.86
N ASP A 34 -9.12 11.14 -3.75
CA ASP A 34 -9.72 9.82 -3.56
C ASP A 34 -9.02 9.00 -2.45
N VAL A 35 -7.70 9.17 -2.25
CA VAL A 35 -7.00 8.58 -1.11
C VAL A 35 -7.57 9.12 0.20
N ASP A 36 -7.77 10.43 0.29
CA ASP A 36 -8.30 11.08 1.49
C ASP A 36 -9.72 10.60 1.81
N ARG A 37 -10.58 10.47 0.78
CA ARG A 37 -11.94 9.91 0.91
C ARG A 37 -11.89 8.48 1.46
N MET A 38 -11.05 7.62 0.91
CA MET A 38 -10.89 6.23 1.34
C MET A 38 -10.39 6.12 2.78
N ILE A 39 -9.29 6.79 3.10
CA ILE A 39 -8.69 6.76 4.45
C ILE A 39 -9.67 7.32 5.47
N GLY A 40 -10.38 8.40 5.13
CA GLY A 40 -11.41 8.98 5.98
C GLY A 40 -12.54 8.02 6.31
N ALA A 41 -13.07 7.30 5.30
CA ALA A 41 -14.10 6.29 5.51
C ALA A 41 -13.61 5.13 6.37
N CYS A 42 -12.43 4.59 6.05
CA CYS A 42 -11.84 3.49 6.82
C CYS A 42 -11.57 3.88 8.29
N LYS A 43 -11.05 5.08 8.54
CA LYS A 43 -10.84 5.59 9.91
C LYS A 43 -12.15 5.73 10.69
N ARG A 44 -13.23 6.21 10.06
CA ARG A 44 -14.54 6.36 10.72
C ARG A 44 -15.17 5.02 11.10
N ALA A 45 -14.96 4.00 10.27
CA ALA A 45 -15.48 2.65 10.53
C ALA A 45 -14.50 1.77 11.34
N ASP A 46 -13.37 2.31 11.81
CA ASP A 46 -12.30 1.56 12.48
C ASP A 46 -11.83 0.31 11.71
N VAL A 47 -11.77 0.42 10.37
CA VAL A 47 -11.29 -0.65 9.49
C VAL A 47 -9.95 -0.28 8.86
N LYS A 48 -9.16 -1.31 8.51
CA LYS A 48 -7.85 -1.14 7.88
C LYS A 48 -7.97 -1.24 6.36
N PRO A 49 -7.55 -0.21 5.61
CA PRO A 49 -7.22 -0.35 4.20
C PRO A 49 -5.78 -0.84 4.08
N LEU A 50 -5.58 -1.93 3.34
CA LEU A 50 -4.27 -2.46 2.98
C LEU A 50 -4.08 -2.34 1.48
N VAL A 51 -2.84 -2.13 1.04
CA VAL A 51 -2.48 -2.15 -0.38
C VAL A 51 -1.66 -3.39 -0.68
N CYS A 52 -1.89 -4.04 -1.83
CA CYS A 52 -1.12 -5.17 -2.34
C CYS A 52 0.31 -4.78 -2.75
N PHE A 53 1.13 -4.33 -1.81
CA PHE A 53 2.57 -4.13 -1.97
C PHE A 53 3.35 -5.43 -1.67
N ILE A 54 3.04 -6.49 -2.42
CA ILE A 54 3.52 -7.85 -2.13
C ILE A 54 5.05 -7.96 -2.09
N LEU A 55 5.77 -7.14 -2.87
CA LEU A 55 7.24 -7.18 -2.93
C LEU A 55 7.90 -6.83 -1.59
N ARG A 56 7.22 -6.09 -0.70
CA ARG A 56 7.71 -5.82 0.67
C ARG A 56 7.91 -7.10 1.49
N TYR A 57 7.22 -8.18 1.13
CA TYR A 57 7.30 -9.48 1.78
C TYR A 57 8.17 -10.49 1.03
N SER A 58 8.75 -10.11 -0.12
CA SER A 58 9.62 -11.02 -0.86
C SER A 58 10.92 -11.24 -0.08
N PRO A 59 11.42 -12.49 0.05
CA PRO A 59 12.66 -12.78 0.76
C PRO A 59 13.86 -11.90 0.39
N PRO A 60 14.13 -11.58 -0.90
CA PRO A 60 15.26 -10.71 -1.24
C PRO A 60 15.08 -9.26 -0.75
N VAL A 61 13.86 -8.71 -0.78
CA VAL A 61 13.59 -7.34 -0.32
C VAL A 61 13.67 -7.26 1.21
N VAL A 62 13.13 -8.26 1.91
CA VAL A 62 13.26 -8.36 3.37
C VAL A 62 14.73 -8.44 3.76
N LYS A 63 15.51 -9.31 3.09
CA LYS A 63 16.93 -9.45 3.38
C LYS A 63 17.74 -8.19 3.08
N ALA A 64 17.44 -7.52 1.97
CA ALA A 64 18.07 -6.24 1.65
C ALA A 64 17.81 -5.19 2.74
N LYS A 65 16.56 -5.09 3.23
CA LYS A 65 16.22 -4.19 4.34
C LYS A 65 16.95 -4.54 5.63
N GLU A 66 17.01 -5.82 6.00
CA GLU A 66 17.76 -6.27 7.19
C GLU A 66 19.24 -5.85 7.12
N LEU A 67 19.89 -6.04 5.97
CA LEU A 67 21.31 -5.69 5.79
C LEU A 67 21.54 -4.18 5.84
N ILE A 68 20.62 -3.39 5.27
CA ILE A 68 20.64 -1.93 5.35
C ILE A 68 20.46 -1.48 6.81
N ASP A 69 19.46 -2.00 7.51
CA ASP A 69 19.18 -1.63 8.91
C ASP A 69 20.35 -2.04 9.84
N ALA A 70 21.08 -3.11 9.51
CA ALA A 70 22.28 -3.55 10.22
C ALA A 70 23.57 -2.78 9.83
N ASN A 71 23.46 -1.76 8.97
CA ASN A 71 24.59 -1.00 8.42
C ASN A 71 25.67 -1.87 7.74
N ALA A 72 25.29 -3.01 7.15
CA ALA A 72 26.23 -4.00 6.61
C ALA A 72 26.99 -3.54 5.36
N ILE A 73 26.51 -2.48 4.70
CA ILE A 73 27.10 -1.90 3.49
C ILE A 73 27.60 -0.46 3.70
N GLY A 74 27.55 0.05 4.94
CA GLY A 74 27.78 1.47 5.24
C GLY A 74 26.67 2.37 4.68
N ASP A 75 27.03 3.62 4.39
CA ASP A 75 26.09 4.62 3.90
C ASP A 75 25.64 4.32 2.45
N ILE A 76 24.33 4.46 2.21
CA ILE A 76 23.77 4.34 0.86
C ILE A 76 24.13 5.60 0.06
N ILE A 77 25.04 5.45 -0.90
CA ILE A 77 25.47 6.55 -1.78
C ILE A 77 24.67 6.65 -3.09
N GLY A 78 23.96 5.59 -3.48
CA GLY A 78 23.21 5.57 -4.73
C GLY A 78 22.46 4.26 -4.98
N ILE A 79 21.42 4.34 -5.80
CA ILE A 79 20.61 3.20 -6.22
C ILE A 79 20.51 3.22 -7.75
N ARG A 80 20.81 2.09 -8.40
CA ARG A 80 20.63 1.92 -9.83
C ARG A 80 19.59 0.85 -10.08
N ARG A 81 18.47 1.24 -10.70
CA ARG A 81 17.48 0.30 -11.24
C ARG A 81 17.73 0.16 -12.74
N LEU A 82 18.01 -1.06 -13.18
CA LEU A 82 17.92 -1.41 -14.59
C LEU A 82 16.45 -1.71 -14.87
N TYR A 83 15.96 -1.20 -16.00
CA TYR A 83 14.55 -1.10 -16.38
C TYR A 83 13.72 -2.32 -15.99
#